data_AF-A0A257M7C2-F1
#
_entry.id   AF-A0A257M7C2-F1
#
_cell.length_a   1.000
_cell.length_b   1.000
_cell.length_c   1.000
_cell.angle_alpha   90.00
_cell.angle_beta   90.00
_cell.angle_gamma   90.00
#
_symmetry.space_group_name_H-M   'P 1'
#
loop_
_entity.id
_entity.type
_entity.pdbx_description
1 polymer ?
#
loop_
_entity_poly.entity_id
_entity_poly.type
_entity_poly.pdbx_seq_one_letter_code
_entity_poly.pdbx_strand_id
1 'polypeptide(L)' 'VPRLIGKGGSMISMLKKEVNCNIFVGQNGRIWISGGAEDMDLALKTITLIQREAHTNGLTDRVVDFLKREKGARS' A
#
# COMPACT_ATOMS: atom_id res chain seq x y z
N VAL A 1 -11.84 1.82 2.44
CA VAL A 1 -11.76 0.71 1.46
C VAL A 1 -11.63 1.20 0.01
N PRO A 2 -12.58 1.96 -0.59
CA PRO A 2 -12.48 2.35 -2.01
C PRO A 2 -11.21 3.13 -2.36
N ARG A 3 -10.70 3.94 -1.42
CA ARG A 3 -9.44 4.68 -1.59
C ARG A 3 -8.21 3.78 -1.74
N LEU A 4 -8.16 2.66 -1.01
CA LEU A 4 -7.05 1.69 -1.07
C LEU A 4 -7.05 0.91 -2.39
N ILE A 5 -8.23 0.61 -2.93
CA ILE A 5 -8.37 -0.04 -4.24
C ILE A 5 -7.94 0.94 -5.34
N GLY A 6 -8.36 2.21 -5.23
CA GLY A 6 -8.12 3.21 -6.26
C GLY A 6 -9.03 3.01 -7.48
N LYS A 7 -9.03 3.99 -8.38
CA LYS A 7 -9.86 3.94 -9.61
C LYS A 7 -9.40 2.76 -10.48
N GLY A 8 -10.31 1.82 -10.75
CA GLY A 8 -10.01 0.61 -11.52
C GLY A 8 -9.00 -0.34 -10.86
N GLY A 9 -8.79 -0.25 -9.54
CA GLY A 9 -7.80 -1.09 -8.86
C GLY A 9 -6.35 -0.61 -9.00
N SER A 10 -6.12 0.62 -9.45
CA SER A 10 -4.77 1.15 -9.71
C SER A 10 -3.87 1.16 -8.47
N MET A 11 -4.40 1.60 -7.33
CA MET A 11 -3.62 1.74 -6.09
C MET A 11 -3.23 0.37 -5.53
N ILE A 12 -4.18 -0.56 -5.45
CA ILE A 12 -3.88 -1.92 -4.97
C ILE A 12 -2.94 -2.67 -5.92
N SER A 13 -3.07 -2.44 -7.23
CA SER A 13 -2.16 -3.05 -8.21
C SER A 13 -0.74 -2.52 -8.09
N MET A 14 -0.58 -1.22 -7.82
CA MET A 14 0.73 -0.63 -7.54
C MET A 14 1.32 -1.20 -6.25
N LEU A 15 0.55 -1.28 -5.16
CA LEU A 15 1.02 -1.87 -3.90
C LEU A 15 1.48 -3.32 -4.06
N LYS A 16 0.77 -4.13 -4.85
CA LYS A 16 1.17 -5.53 -5.13
C LYS A 16 2.45 -5.65 -5.96
N LYS A 17 2.74 -4.66 -6.81
CA LYS A 17 3.98 -4.63 -7.61
C LYS A 17 5.16 -4.15 -6.78
N GLU A 18 4.91 -3.16 -5.92
CA GLU A 18 5.95 -2.53 -5.12
C GLU A 18 6.29 -3.34 -3.88
N VAL A 19 5.29 -3.89 -3.20
CA VAL A 19 5.51 -4.70 -2.01
C VAL A 19 5.46 -6.17 -2.42
N ASN A 20 6.48 -6.93 -2.04
CA ASN A 20 6.59 -8.37 -2.32
C ASN A 20 5.65 -9.18 -1.41
N CYS A 21 4.36 -8.84 -1.42
CA CYS A 21 3.32 -9.38 -0.57
C CYS A 21 2.07 -9.75 -1.37
N ASN A 22 1.46 -10.86 -0.99
CA ASN A 22 0.11 -11.19 -1.42
C ASN A 22 -0.89 -10.38 -0.61
N ILE A 23 -1.57 -9.43 -1.27
CA ILE A 23 -2.58 -8.56 -0.66
C ILE A 23 -3.96 -8.92 -1.21
N PHE A 24 -4.92 -9.20 -0.32
CA PHE A 24 -6.31 -9.43 -0.66
C PHE A 24 -7.20 -8.45 0.12
N VAL A 25 -8.07 -7.73 -0.58
CA VAL A 25 -8.98 -6.75 0.02
C VAL A 25 -10.40 -7.28 -0.08
N GLY A 26 -10.98 -7.63 1.06
CA GLY A 26 -12.37 -8.03 1.16
C GLY A 26 -13.32 -6.84 1.03
N GLN A 27 -14.52 -7.07 0.49
CA GLN A 27 -15.53 -6.03 0.38
C GLN A 27 -16.05 -5.52 1.74
N ASN A 28 -15.87 -6.32 2.79
CA ASN A 28 -16.10 -5.93 4.19
C ASN A 28 -15.01 -5.00 4.76
N GLY A 29 -14.01 -4.63 3.96
CA GLY A 29 -12.91 -3.75 4.36
C GLY A 29 -11.79 -4.43 5.15
N ARG A 30 -11.85 -5.75 5.34
CA ARG A 30 -10.71 -6.51 5.88
C ARG A 30 -9.66 -6.71 4.80
N ILE A 31 -8.40 -6.58 5.17
CA ILE A 31 -7.26 -6.75 4.28
C ILE A 31 -6.44 -7.92 4.81
N TRP A 32 -6.20 -8.91 3.96
CA TRP A 32 -5.26 -9.99 4.21
C TRP A 32 -3.94 -9.66 3.53
N ILE A 33 -2.84 -9.78 4.28
CA ILE A 33 -1.49 -9.52 3.80
C ILE A 33 -0.63 -10.71 4.23
N SER A 34 0.10 -11.28 3.29
CA SER A 34 1.04 -12.37 3.57
C SER A 34 2.31 -12.22 2.73
N GLY A 35 3.47 -12.36 3.36
CA GLY A 35 4.79 -12.23 2.75
C GLY A 35 5.90 -12.36 3.79
N GLY A 36 7.11 -11.90 3.47
CA GLY A 36 8.20 -11.79 4.45
C GLY A 36 7.87 -10.77 5.55
N ALA A 37 8.45 -10.94 6.75
CA ALA A 37 8.15 -10.06 7.89
C ALA A 37 8.40 -8.57 7.58
N GLU A 38 9.53 -8.26 6.95
CA GLU A 38 9.87 -6.89 6.56
C GLU A 38 8.92 -6.35 5.48
N ASP A 39 8.57 -7.16 4.48
CA ASP A 39 7.64 -6.75 3.42
C ASP A 39 6.24 -6.50 3.97
N MET A 40 5.80 -7.33 4.92
CA MET A 40 4.53 -7.14 5.60
C MET A 40 4.51 -5.85 6.43
N ASP A 41 5.61 -5.52 7.13
CA ASP A 41 5.75 -4.25 7.84
C ASP A 41 5.66 -3.05 6.87
N LEU A 42 6.32 -3.13 5.71
CA LEU A 42 6.23 -2.09 4.67
C LEU A 42 4.80 -1.95 4.12
N ALA A 43 4.13 -3.06 3.81
CA ALA A 43 2.74 -3.05 3.38
C ALA A 43 1.84 -2.39 4.44
N LEU A 44 2.00 -2.75 5.71
CA LEU A 44 1.21 -2.22 6.82
C LEU A 44 1.39 -0.71 6.97
N LYS A 45 2.64 -0.23 6.97
CA LYS A 45 2.96 1.21 7.02
C LYS A 45 2.34 1.96 5.85
N THR A 46 2.46 1.41 4.64
CA THR A 46 1.93 2.03 3.42
C THR A 46 0.40 2.10 3.44
N ILE A 47 -0.29 1.03 3.86
CA ILE A 47 -1.75 1.01 3.99
C ILE A 47 -2.22 2.02 5.05
N THR A 48 -1.48 2.12 6.16
CA THR A 48 -1.77 3.09 7.23
C THR A 48 -1.62 4.53 6.74
N LEU A 49 -0.59 4.81 5.95
CA LEU A 49 -0.40 6.11 5.29
C LEU A 49 -1.56 6.45 4.36
N ILE A 50 -1.97 5.50 3.50
CA ILE A 50 -3.12 5.66 2.59
C ILE A 50 -4.41 5.95 3.37
N GLN A 51 -4.61 5.29 4.51
CA GLN A 51 -5.78 5.50 5.34
C GLN A 51 -5.78 6.91 5.96
N ARG A 52 -4.65 7.37 6.49
CA ARG A 52 -4.52 8.72 7.08
C ARG A 52 -4.67 9.82 6.03
N GLU A 53 -4.09 9.63 4.86
CA GLU A 53 -4.04 10.64 3.79
C GLU A 53 -5.11 10.42 2.71
N ALA A 54 -6.14 9.62 3.00
CA ALA A 54 -7.18 9.27 2.05
C ALA A 54 -7.86 10.49 1.41
N HIS A 55 -7.95 11.59 2.16
CA HIS A 55 -8.65 12.83 1.78
C HIS A 55 -7.76 13.84 1.04
N THR A 56 -6.46 13.57 0.90
CA THR A 56 -5.53 14.52 0.27
C THR A 56 -5.35 14.25 -1.22
N ASN A 57 -5.09 15.32 -1.97
CA ASN A 57 -4.67 15.25 -3.37
C ASN A 57 -3.22 14.75 -3.48
N GLY A 58 -2.87 14.14 -4.61
CA GLY A 58 -1.50 13.63 -4.86
C GLY A 58 -1.09 12.42 -4.02
N LEU A 59 -2.05 11.68 -3.44
CA LEU A 59 -1.75 10.52 -2.58
C LEU A 59 -0.90 9.46 -3.28
N THR A 60 -1.14 9.20 -4.56
CA THR A 60 -0.40 8.18 -5.33
C THR A 60 1.09 8.51 -5.36
N ASP A 61 1.45 9.76 -5.67
CA ASP A 61 2.84 10.18 -5.77
C ASP A 61 3.55 10.08 -4.41
N ARG A 62 2.87 10.52 -3.34
CA ARG A 62 3.38 10.39 -1.96
C ARG A 62 3.63 8.93 -1.56
N VAL A 63 2.73 8.03 -1.93
CA VAL A 63 2.89 6.60 -1.63
C VAL A 63 4.08 6.02 -2.40
N VAL A 64 4.25 6.40 -3.66
CA VAL A 64 5.41 5.98 -4.47
C VAL A 64 6.71 6.49 -3.86
N ASP A 65 6.77 7.76 -3.46
CA ASP A 65 7.96 8.34 -2.84
C ASP A 65 8.27 7.69 -1.49
N PHE A 66 7.24 7.42 -0.68
CA PHE A 66 7.36 6.68 0.57
C PHE A 66 7.95 5.28 0.34
N LEU A 67 7.42 4.52 -0.62
CA LEU A 67 7.90 3.17 -0.94
C LEU A 67 9.35 3.18 -1.44
N LYS A 68 9.71 4.14 -2.30
CA LYS A 68 11.09 4.31 -2.77
C LYS A 68 12.06 4.58 -1.61
N ARG A 69 11.67 5.47 -0.69
CA ARG A 69 12.48 5.81 0.49
C ARG A 69 12.69 4.62 1.41
N GLU A 70 11.62 3.91 1.76
CA GLU A 70 11.72 2.75 2.67
C GLU A 70 12.51 1.60 2.06
N LYS A 71 12.37 1.36 0.74
CA LYS A 71 13.19 0.37 0.03
C LYS A 71 14.66 0.77 -0.05
N GLY A 72 14.95 2.04 -0.32
CA GLY A 72 16.32 2.54 -0.37
C GLY A 72 17.04 2.49 0.97
N ALA A 73 16.30 2.59 2.09
CA ALA A 73 16.85 2.46 3.43
C ALA A 73 17.15 1.00 3.86
N ARG A 74 16.74 0.00 3.06
CA ARG A 74 17.01 -1.43 3.27
C ARG A 74 18.26 -1.93 2.55
N SER A 75 18.87 -1.10 1.70
CA SER A 75 20.10 -1.40 0.97
C SER A 75 21.36 -1.06 1.76
#